data_AF-A0A958RAM1-F1
#
_entry.id   AF-A0A958RAM1-F1
#
_cell.length_a   1.000
_cell.length_b   1.000
_cell.length_c   1.000
_cell.angle_alpha   90.00
_cell.angle_beta   90.00
_cell.angle_gamma   90.00
#
_symmetry.space_group_name_H-M   'P 1'
#
loop_
_entity.id
_entity.type
_entity.pdbx_description
1 polymer ?
#
loop_
_entity_poly.entity_id
_entity_poly.type
_entity_poly.pdbx_seq_one_letter_code
_entity_poly.pdbx_strand_id
1 'polypeptide(L)'
;MKILVKEIFKSIIVGIAIFMVVLIIIFLNGWELTTQELWKEFWQSMIFSMTIYLCNAASFILLMRKYDKALFTRKYIAYGIMGNIVASIVGIFLSRLILRVLIYKTPIDKFLMGERPQYYLSSFLISMLVALLFYAAYYYKYNKEKQVKEQKIIAGSASARFDALKNQLDPHFLFNSLNVLTSLIEEDPDQAQKFTTSLSKVYRYVLEQKNKDLVTVDEELNFARTYVRLLKMRFEDSIVFEIPEKCSVPDAKIVPLSLQ
;
A
#
# COMPACT_ATOMS: atom_id res chain seq x y z
N MET A 1 -20.84 -4.34 -17.39
CA MET A 1 -20.28 -4.59 -18.73
C MET A 1 -18.75 -4.60 -18.76
N LYS A 2 -18.04 -3.52 -18.37
CA LYS A 2 -16.56 -3.44 -18.45
C LYS A 2 -15.78 -4.56 -17.73
N ILE A 3 -16.26 -5.02 -16.57
CA ILE A 3 -15.62 -6.12 -15.82
C ILE A 3 -15.71 -7.44 -16.59
N LEU A 4 -16.89 -7.75 -17.14
CA LEU A 4 -17.17 -9.04 -17.79
C LEU A 4 -16.38 -9.19 -19.09
N VAL A 5 -16.26 -8.12 -19.88
CA VAL A 5 -15.41 -8.08 -21.10
C VAL A 5 -13.94 -8.30 -20.75
N LYS A 6 -13.46 -7.72 -19.65
CA LYS A 6 -12.08 -7.90 -19.19
C LYS A 6 -11.78 -9.34 -18.80
N GLU A 7 -12.70 -10.02 -18.10
CA GLU A 7 -12.52 -11.42 -17.72
C GLU A 7 -12.60 -12.36 -18.95
N ILE A 8 -13.43 -12.06 -19.95
CA ILE A 8 -13.43 -12.82 -21.21
C ILE A 8 -12.07 -12.71 -21.89
N PHE A 9 -11.49 -11.51 -22.01
CA PHE A 9 -10.18 -11.34 -22.64
C PHE A 9 -9.07 -12.10 -21.89
N LYS A 10 -9.06 -12.04 -20.56
CA LYS A 10 -8.13 -12.83 -19.75
C LYS A 10 -8.32 -14.34 -19.93
N SER A 11 -9.56 -14.81 -20.06
CA SER A 11 -9.86 -16.22 -20.27
C SER A 11 -9.25 -16.76 -21.58
N ILE A 12 -9.22 -15.93 -22.63
CA ILE A 12 -8.58 -16.26 -23.91
C ILE A 12 -7.07 -16.37 -23.74
N ILE A 13 -6.45 -15.40 -23.05
CA ILE A 13 -4.99 -15.43 -22.80
C ILE A 13 -4.60 -16.68 -21.99
N VAL A 14 -5.34 -16.97 -20.93
CA VAL A 14 -5.12 -18.18 -20.11
C VAL A 14 -5.31 -19.44 -20.94
N GLY A 15 -6.30 -19.47 -21.84
CA GLY A 15 -6.53 -20.60 -22.74
C GLY A 15 -5.39 -20.83 -23.72
N ILE A 16 -4.87 -19.77 -24.34
CA ILE A 16 -3.70 -19.85 -25.21
C ILE A 16 -2.48 -20.35 -24.42
N ALA A 17 -2.25 -19.83 -23.21
CA ALA A 17 -1.14 -20.27 -22.36
C ALA A 17 -1.24 -21.76 -21.98
N ILE A 18 -2.43 -22.23 -21.60
CA ILE A 18 -2.67 -23.66 -21.30
C ILE A 18 -2.44 -24.51 -22.54
N PHE A 19 -2.94 -24.08 -23.71
CA PHE A 19 -2.72 -24.78 -24.96
C PHE A 19 -1.23 -24.89 -25.32
N MET A 20 -0.46 -23.82 -25.14
CA MET A 20 1.00 -23.86 -25.34
C MET A 20 1.67 -24.87 -24.40
N VAL A 21 1.24 -24.97 -23.14
CA VAL A 21 1.73 -25.99 -22.20
C VAL A 21 1.37 -27.40 -22.68
N VAL A 22 0.15 -27.61 -23.16
CA VAL A 22 -0.29 -28.90 -23.72
C VAL A 22 0.55 -29.28 -24.94
N LEU A 23 0.83 -28.34 -25.85
CA LEU A 23 1.70 -28.56 -27.00
C LEU A 23 3.12 -28.95 -26.59
N ILE A 24 3.69 -28.29 -25.58
CA ILE A 24 5.02 -28.64 -25.06
C ILE A 24 5.02 -30.07 -24.50
N ILE A 25 3.98 -30.46 -23.75
CA ILE A 25 3.86 -31.82 -23.20
C ILE A 25 3.78 -32.86 -24.32
N ILE A 26 2.98 -32.60 -25.36
CA ILE A 26 2.81 -33.48 -26.51
C ILE A 26 4.15 -33.65 -27.26
N PHE A 27 4.86 -32.54 -27.49
CA PHE A 27 6.18 -32.54 -28.13
C PHE A 27 7.22 -33.33 -27.32
N LEU A 28 7.27 -33.13 -26.00
CA LEU A 28 8.19 -33.84 -25.11
C LEU A 28 7.91 -35.35 -25.05
N ASN A 29 6.66 -35.77 -25.24
CA ASN A 29 6.27 -37.18 -25.31
C ASN A 29 6.54 -37.82 -26.69
N GLY A 30 7.04 -37.05 -27.66
CA GLY A 30 7.35 -37.54 -29.01
C GLY A 30 6.12 -37.88 -29.86
N TRP A 31 4.95 -37.33 -29.53
CA TRP A 31 3.74 -37.54 -30.34
C TRP A 31 3.70 -36.58 -31.51
N GLU A 32 3.58 -37.12 -32.73
CA GLU A 32 3.36 -36.33 -33.93
C GLU A 32 1.86 -36.05 -34.09
N LEU A 33 1.49 -34.77 -34.16
CA LEU A 33 0.11 -34.34 -34.41
C LEU A 33 -0.10 -34.01 -35.88
N THR A 34 -1.17 -34.55 -36.45
CA THR A 34 -1.68 -34.04 -37.74
C THR A 34 -2.29 -32.64 -37.56
N THR A 35 -2.37 -31.85 -38.64
CA THR A 35 -2.99 -30.51 -38.62
C THR A 35 -4.43 -30.54 -38.10
N GLN A 36 -5.19 -31.60 -38.40
CA GLN A 36 -6.56 -31.77 -37.92
C GLN A 36 -6.62 -32.03 -36.41
N GLU A 37 -5.72 -32.86 -35.88
CA GLU A 37 -5.63 -33.13 -34.44
C GLU A 37 -5.21 -31.88 -33.67
N LEU A 38 -4.26 -31.11 -34.20
CA LEU A 38 -3.84 -29.85 -33.58
C LEU A 38 -4.99 -28.86 -33.46
N TRP A 39 -5.81 -28.70 -34.51
CA TRP A 39 -6.98 -27.82 -34.47
C TRP A 39 -8.03 -28.32 -33.47
N LYS A 40 -8.22 -29.64 -33.40
CA LYS A 40 -9.14 -30.29 -32.47
C LYS A 40 -8.69 -30.09 -31.00
N GLU A 41 -7.40 -30.24 -30.72
CA GLU A 41 -6.81 -30.02 -29.39
C GLU A 41 -6.87 -28.54 -28.99
N PHE A 42 -6.66 -27.62 -29.94
CA PHE A 42 -6.80 -26.19 -29.70
C PHE A 42 -8.20 -25.82 -29.23
N TRP A 43 -9.24 -26.22 -29.97
CA TRP A 43 -10.62 -25.87 -29.60
C TRP A 43 -11.07 -26.54 -28.31
N GLN A 44 -10.67 -27.79 -28.07
CA GLN A 44 -10.94 -28.46 -26.80
C GLN A 44 -10.30 -27.72 -25.63
N SER A 45 -9.01 -27.37 -25.76
CA SER A 45 -8.27 -26.63 -24.74
C SER A 45 -8.93 -25.29 -24.45
N MET A 46 -9.32 -24.55 -25.49
CA MET A 46 -10.00 -23.25 -25.36
C MET A 46 -11.35 -23.34 -24.65
N ILE A 47 -12.19 -24.31 -25.01
CA ILE A 47 -13.50 -24.52 -24.36
C ILE A 47 -13.31 -24.86 -22.88
N PHE A 48 -12.40 -25.78 -22.58
CA PHE A 48 -12.09 -26.15 -21.20
C PHE A 48 -11.58 -24.96 -20.39
N SER A 49 -10.52 -24.31 -20.87
CA SER A 49 -9.87 -23.22 -20.14
C SER A 49 -10.80 -22.03 -19.94
N MET A 50 -11.55 -21.62 -20.96
CA MET A 50 -12.41 -20.45 -20.89
C MET A 50 -13.60 -20.69 -19.95
N THR A 51 -14.29 -21.83 -20.08
CA THR A 51 -15.44 -22.14 -19.22
C THR A 51 -15.02 -22.24 -17.75
N ILE A 52 -13.93 -22.98 -17.46
CA ILE A 52 -13.43 -23.11 -16.08
C ILE A 52 -12.99 -21.74 -15.54
N TYR A 53 -12.26 -20.95 -16.33
CA TYR A 53 -11.84 -19.61 -15.94
C TYR A 53 -13.02 -18.72 -15.59
N LEU A 54 -14.06 -18.69 -16.43
CA LEU A 54 -15.23 -17.85 -16.23
C LEU A 54 -16.04 -18.27 -15.00
N CYS A 55 -16.19 -19.57 -14.74
CA CYS A 55 -16.81 -20.07 -13.51
C CYS A 55 -16.02 -19.61 -12.27
N ASN A 56 -14.69 -19.75 -12.29
CA ASN A 56 -13.83 -19.31 -11.20
C ASN A 56 -13.84 -17.80 -11.00
N ALA A 57 -13.80 -17.03 -12.09
CA ALA A 57 -13.90 -15.58 -12.05
C ALA A 57 -15.25 -15.11 -11.51
N ALA A 58 -16.35 -15.75 -11.89
CA ALA A 58 -17.69 -15.45 -11.37
C ALA A 58 -17.75 -15.71 -9.85
N SER A 59 -17.26 -16.86 -9.39
CA SER A 59 -17.18 -17.20 -7.96
C SER A 59 -16.33 -16.18 -7.19
N PHE A 60 -15.15 -15.84 -7.71
CA PHE A 60 -14.27 -14.83 -7.14
C PHE A 60 -14.93 -13.45 -7.06
N ILE A 61 -15.60 -13.01 -8.13
CA ILE A 61 -16.30 -11.71 -8.15
C ILE A 61 -17.45 -11.68 -7.15
N LEU A 62 -18.22 -12.76 -7.01
CA LEU A 62 -19.32 -12.84 -6.04
C LEU A 62 -18.78 -12.77 -4.60
N LEU A 63 -17.70 -13.50 -4.30
CA LEU A 63 -17.05 -13.46 -3.00
C LEU A 63 -16.42 -12.10 -2.71
N MET A 64 -15.78 -11.48 -3.70
CA MET A 64 -15.26 -10.12 -3.59
C MET A 64 -16.36 -9.09 -3.38
N ARG A 65 -17.55 -9.26 -3.97
CA ARG A 65 -18.69 -8.36 -3.71
C ARG A 65 -19.24 -8.51 -2.28
N LYS A 66 -19.19 -9.72 -1.71
CA LYS A 66 -19.74 -10.01 -0.39
C LYS A 66 -18.76 -9.66 0.75
N TYR A 67 -17.48 -9.95 0.57
CA TYR A 67 -16.46 -9.85 1.61
C TYR A 67 -15.38 -8.79 1.32
N ASP A 68 -15.36 -8.20 0.13
CA ASP A 68 -14.36 -7.22 -0.31
C ASP A 68 -12.92 -7.63 0.08
N LYS A 69 -12.12 -6.70 0.59
CA LYS A 69 -10.75 -6.97 1.03
C LYS A 69 -10.67 -7.91 2.23
N ALA A 70 -11.78 -8.13 2.96
CA ALA A 70 -11.80 -9.07 4.08
C ALA A 70 -11.66 -10.53 3.61
N LEU A 71 -11.95 -10.84 2.35
CA LEU A 71 -11.75 -12.17 1.76
C LEU A 71 -10.31 -12.70 1.95
N PHE A 72 -9.32 -11.79 1.96
CA PHE A 72 -7.91 -12.10 2.13
C PHE A 72 -7.46 -12.20 3.60
N THR A 73 -8.39 -12.06 4.54
CA THR A 73 -8.12 -12.24 5.97
C THR A 73 -8.21 -13.72 6.35
N ARG A 74 -7.47 -14.15 7.39
CA ARG A 74 -7.46 -15.54 7.90
C ARG A 74 -8.87 -16.11 8.15
N LYS A 75 -9.83 -15.25 8.51
CA LYS A 75 -11.24 -15.63 8.77
C LYS A 75 -11.99 -16.04 7.50
N TYR A 76 -11.73 -15.42 6.34
CA TYR A 76 -12.55 -15.59 5.14
C TYR A 76 -11.84 -16.29 3.97
N ILE A 77 -10.53 -16.51 4.06
CA ILE A 77 -9.76 -17.19 3.01
C ILE A 77 -10.27 -18.60 2.71
N ALA A 78 -10.80 -19.30 3.72
CA ALA A 78 -11.41 -20.62 3.56
C ALA A 78 -12.64 -20.59 2.63
N TYR A 79 -13.48 -19.54 2.69
CA TYR A 79 -14.60 -19.37 1.76
C TYR A 79 -14.11 -19.11 0.34
N GLY A 80 -12.99 -18.41 0.18
CA GLY A 80 -12.30 -18.24 -1.10
C GLY A 80 -11.90 -19.58 -1.73
N ILE A 81 -11.19 -20.40 -0.95
CA ILE A 81 -10.74 -21.73 -1.38
C ILE A 81 -11.92 -22.63 -1.72
N MET A 82 -12.92 -22.70 -0.84
CA MET A 82 -14.10 -23.55 -1.05
C MET A 82 -14.91 -23.09 -2.26
N GLY A 83 -15.10 -21.79 -2.44
CA GLY A 83 -15.78 -21.22 -3.60
C GLY A 83 -15.04 -21.49 -4.91
N ASN A 84 -13.71 -21.53 -4.88
CA ASN A 84 -12.89 -21.91 -6.03
C ASN A 84 -13.03 -23.39 -6.37
N ILE A 85 -12.92 -24.29 -5.38
CA ILE A 85 -13.07 -25.74 -5.59
C ILE A 85 -14.43 -26.05 -6.23
N VAL A 86 -15.52 -25.49 -5.69
CA VAL A 86 -16.87 -25.70 -6.23
C VAL A 86 -16.98 -25.14 -7.64
N ALA A 87 -16.46 -23.94 -7.89
CA ALA A 87 -16.52 -23.31 -9.22
C ALA A 87 -15.69 -24.08 -10.27
N SER A 88 -14.54 -24.64 -9.90
CA SER A 88 -13.74 -25.50 -10.76
C SER A 88 -14.47 -26.79 -11.12
N ILE A 89 -15.10 -27.47 -10.15
CA ILE A 89 -15.87 -28.70 -10.41
C ILE A 89 -17.04 -28.41 -11.36
N VAL A 90 -17.80 -27.34 -11.10
CA VAL A 90 -18.90 -26.90 -11.97
C VAL A 90 -18.39 -26.53 -13.36
N GLY A 91 -17.28 -25.78 -13.44
CA GLY A 91 -16.67 -25.39 -14.70
C GLY A 91 -16.24 -26.59 -15.55
N ILE A 92 -15.60 -27.60 -14.95
CA ILE A 92 -15.18 -28.82 -15.64
C ILE A 92 -16.41 -29.60 -16.12
N PHE A 93 -17.44 -29.74 -15.29
CA PHE A 93 -18.69 -30.41 -15.68
C PHE A 93 -19.32 -29.71 -16.88
N LEU A 94 -19.41 -28.37 -16.86
CA LEU A 94 -19.96 -27.58 -17.96
C LEU A 94 -19.12 -27.70 -19.24
N SER A 95 -17.78 -27.64 -19.14
CA SER A 95 -16.89 -27.86 -20.29
C SER A 95 -17.11 -29.22 -20.93
N ARG A 96 -17.25 -30.28 -20.10
CA ARG A 96 -17.49 -31.63 -20.58
C ARG A 96 -18.88 -31.78 -21.20
N LEU A 97 -19.90 -31.16 -20.62
CA LEU A 97 -21.25 -31.12 -21.17
C LEU A 97 -21.27 -30.43 -22.54
N ILE A 98 -20.62 -29.26 -22.67
CA ILE A 98 -20.48 -28.53 -23.94
C ILE A 98 -19.79 -29.41 -24.99
N LEU A 99 -18.64 -30.00 -24.64
CA LEU A 99 -17.90 -30.81 -25.61
C LEU A 99 -18.63 -32.11 -25.99
N ARG A 100 -19.06 -32.91 -25.01
CA ARG A 100 -19.63 -34.24 -25.28
C ARG A 100 -21.04 -34.16 -25.86
N VAL A 101 -21.90 -33.31 -25.31
CA VAL A 101 -23.32 -33.25 -25.70
C VAL A 101 -23.53 -32.28 -26.86
N LEU A 102 -23.03 -31.04 -26.78
CA LEU A 102 -23.32 -30.03 -27.79
C LEU A 102 -22.48 -30.23 -29.07
N ILE A 103 -21.19 -30.53 -28.93
CA ILE A 103 -20.25 -30.64 -30.06
C ILE A 103 -20.20 -32.07 -30.60
N TYR A 104 -19.88 -33.06 -29.77
CA TYR A 104 -19.78 -34.47 -30.19
C TYR A 104 -21.12 -35.21 -30.22
N LYS A 105 -22.24 -34.54 -29.95
CA LYS A 105 -23.61 -35.08 -30.07
C LYS A 105 -23.86 -36.38 -29.29
N THR A 106 -23.18 -36.56 -28.16
CA THR A 106 -23.45 -37.68 -27.26
C THR A 106 -24.80 -37.46 -26.59
N PRO A 107 -25.71 -38.45 -26.57
CA PRO A 107 -26.96 -38.36 -25.82
C PRO A 107 -26.72 -38.03 -24.34
N ILE A 108 -27.56 -37.16 -23.75
CA ILE A 108 -27.33 -36.63 -22.40
C ILE A 108 -27.43 -37.71 -21.32
N ASP A 109 -28.28 -38.72 -21.52
CA ASP A 109 -28.41 -39.92 -20.69
C ASP A 109 -27.09 -40.71 -20.66
N LYS A 110 -26.51 -40.98 -21.83
CA LYS A 110 -25.21 -41.68 -21.94
C LYS A 110 -24.07 -40.87 -21.35
N PHE A 111 -24.10 -39.55 -21.50
CA PHE A 111 -23.14 -38.65 -20.88
C PHE A 111 -23.20 -38.79 -19.35
N LEU A 112 -24.37 -38.57 -18.75
CA LEU A 112 -24.55 -38.59 -17.29
C LEU A 112 -24.20 -39.94 -16.67
N MET A 113 -24.60 -41.06 -17.29
CA MET A 113 -24.25 -42.40 -16.82
C MET A 113 -22.76 -42.74 -16.98
N GLY A 114 -22.09 -42.11 -17.94
CA GLY A 114 -20.67 -42.33 -18.23
C GLY A 114 -19.71 -41.47 -17.40
N GLU A 115 -20.21 -40.55 -16.57
CA GLU A 115 -19.38 -39.64 -15.80
C GLU A 115 -18.56 -40.37 -14.73
N ARG A 116 -17.25 -40.15 -14.75
CA ARG A 116 -16.31 -40.76 -13.79
C ARG A 116 -15.36 -39.71 -13.23
N PRO A 117 -14.98 -39.78 -11.94
CA PRO A 117 -14.05 -38.84 -11.31
C PRO A 117 -12.69 -38.72 -12.03
N GLN A 118 -12.21 -39.81 -12.65
CA GLN A 118 -10.94 -39.82 -13.40
C GLN A 118 -10.89 -38.76 -14.52
N TYR A 119 -12.04 -38.42 -15.11
CA TYR A 119 -12.11 -37.42 -16.18
C TYR A 119 -12.02 -35.98 -15.68
N TYR A 120 -12.09 -35.77 -14.36
CA TYR A 120 -12.03 -34.45 -13.73
C TYR A 120 -10.64 -34.14 -13.16
N LEU A 121 -9.87 -35.17 -12.81
CA LEU A 121 -8.67 -35.02 -12.00
C LEU A 121 -7.61 -34.11 -12.65
N SER A 122 -7.26 -34.33 -13.91
CA SER A 122 -6.23 -33.54 -14.61
C SER A 122 -6.64 -32.07 -14.76
N SER A 123 -7.86 -31.81 -15.25
CA SER A 123 -8.40 -30.45 -15.38
C SER A 123 -8.56 -29.76 -14.03
N PHE A 124 -8.91 -30.51 -12.99
CA PHE A 124 -9.03 -29.98 -11.63
C PHE A 124 -7.68 -29.54 -11.06
N LEU A 125 -6.63 -30.35 -11.22
CA LEU A 125 -5.28 -29.99 -10.76
C LEU A 125 -4.75 -28.76 -11.49
N ILE A 126 -4.90 -28.69 -12.82
CA ILE A 126 -4.51 -27.51 -13.61
C ILE A 126 -5.31 -26.28 -13.15
N SER A 127 -6.63 -26.42 -12.97
CA SER A 127 -7.48 -25.33 -12.51
C SER A 127 -7.07 -24.83 -11.13
N MET A 128 -6.68 -25.72 -10.21
CA MET A 128 -6.26 -25.36 -8.86
C MET A 128 -4.93 -24.61 -8.89
N LEU A 129 -3.98 -25.02 -9.73
CA LEU A 129 -2.71 -24.32 -9.93
C LEU A 129 -2.94 -22.90 -10.48
N VAL A 130 -3.75 -22.76 -11.52
CA VAL A 130 -4.09 -21.45 -12.09
C VAL A 130 -4.79 -20.58 -11.04
N ALA A 131 -5.77 -21.12 -10.32
CA ALA A 131 -6.47 -20.40 -9.26
C ALA A 131 -5.51 -19.94 -8.15
N LEU A 132 -4.59 -20.80 -7.71
CA LEU A 132 -3.59 -20.47 -6.70
C LEU A 132 -2.71 -19.30 -7.14
N LEU A 133 -2.23 -19.29 -8.38
CA LEU A 133 -1.43 -18.18 -8.93
C LEU A 133 -2.24 -16.88 -8.96
N PHE A 134 -3.50 -16.94 -9.39
CA PHE A 134 -4.40 -15.78 -9.38
C PHE A 134 -4.62 -15.25 -7.95
N TYR A 135 -4.98 -16.11 -7.01
CA TYR A 135 -5.19 -15.71 -5.60
C TYR A 135 -3.92 -15.15 -4.97
N ALA A 136 -2.75 -15.75 -5.24
CA ALA A 136 -1.47 -15.26 -4.75
C ALA A 136 -1.16 -13.85 -5.27
N ALA A 137 -1.39 -13.59 -6.56
CA ALA A 137 -1.19 -12.26 -7.15
C ALA A 137 -2.11 -11.20 -6.53
N TYR A 138 -3.38 -11.54 -6.29
CA TYR A 138 -4.34 -10.64 -5.62
C TYR A 138 -3.99 -10.41 -4.15
N TYR A 139 -3.57 -11.45 -3.44
CA TYR A 139 -3.15 -11.37 -2.04
C TYR A 139 -1.89 -10.49 -1.88
N TYR A 140 -0.90 -10.65 -2.77
CA TYR A 140 0.29 -9.81 -2.79
C TYR A 140 -0.06 -8.33 -3.00
N LYS A 141 -0.96 -8.05 -3.96
CA LYS A 141 -1.45 -6.68 -4.20
C LYS A 141 -2.15 -6.11 -2.96
N TYR A 142 -3.01 -6.89 -2.30
CA TYR A 142 -3.69 -6.48 -1.08
C TYR A 142 -2.72 -6.11 0.05
N ASN A 143 -1.71 -6.96 0.30
CA ASN A 143 -0.71 -6.70 1.35
C ASN A 143 0.12 -5.44 1.05
N LYS A 144 0.48 -5.21 -0.22
CA LYS A 144 1.20 -4.00 -0.61
C LYS A 144 0.36 -2.72 -0.38
N GLU A 145 -0.92 -2.76 -0.75
CA GLU A 145 -1.84 -1.64 -0.48
C GLU A 145 -2.02 -1.39 1.02
N LYS A 146 -2.09 -2.47 1.82
CA LYS A 146 -2.21 -2.39 3.28
C LYS A 146 -0.97 -1.71 3.90
N GLN A 147 0.24 -2.14 3.52
CA GLN A 147 1.49 -1.55 4.02
C GLN A 147 1.59 -0.06 3.68
N VAL A 148 1.28 0.34 2.45
CA VAL A 148 1.30 1.75 2.03
C VAL A 148 0.31 2.58 2.86
N LYS A 149 -0.88 2.03 3.16
CA LYS A 149 -1.88 2.71 3.98
C LYS A 149 -1.40 2.87 5.42
N GLU A 150 -0.79 1.85 6.01
CA GLU A 150 -0.22 1.90 7.35
C GLU A 150 0.91 2.94 7.45
N GLN A 151 1.83 2.98 6.47
CA GLN A 151 2.89 3.99 6.42
C GLN A 151 2.33 5.42 6.35
N LYS A 152 1.29 5.65 5.54
CA LYS A 152 0.64 6.97 5.46
C LYS A 152 0.00 7.39 6.80
N ILE A 153 -0.60 6.44 7.53
CA ILE A 153 -1.17 6.71 8.85
C ILE A 153 -0.07 7.07 9.84
N ILE A 154 1.04 6.32 9.87
CA ILE A 154 2.19 6.60 10.75
C ILE A 154 2.76 7.98 10.44
N ALA A 155 3.04 8.27 9.17
CA ALA A 155 3.56 9.57 8.74
C ALA A 155 2.62 10.73 9.11
N GLY A 156 1.32 10.58 8.86
CA GLY A 156 0.32 11.57 9.24
C GLY A 156 0.25 11.80 10.76
N SER A 157 0.34 10.72 11.55
CA SER A 157 0.35 10.82 13.02
C SER A 157 1.62 11.49 13.56
N ALA A 158 2.77 11.23 12.94
CA ALA A 158 4.04 11.87 13.28
C ALA A 158 3.99 13.37 12.97
N SER A 159 3.47 13.73 11.79
CA SER A 159 3.23 15.14 11.42
C SER A 159 2.33 15.85 12.43
N ALA A 160 1.18 15.24 12.77
CA ALA A 160 0.26 15.84 13.73
C ALA A 160 0.86 16.01 15.14
N ARG A 161 1.69 15.05 15.59
CA ARG A 161 2.43 15.17 16.86
C ARG A 161 3.49 16.27 16.80
N PHE A 162 4.19 16.38 15.68
CA PHE A 162 5.17 17.44 15.45
C PHE A 162 4.48 18.82 15.47
N ASP A 163 3.36 18.96 14.77
CA ASP A 163 2.56 20.20 14.79
C ASP A 163 2.05 20.52 16.20
N ALA A 164 1.61 19.52 16.95
CA ALA A 164 1.21 19.70 18.35
C ALA A 164 2.37 20.16 19.24
N LEU A 165 3.57 19.57 19.07
CA LEU A 165 4.78 19.99 19.78
C LEU A 165 5.17 21.42 19.41
N LYS A 166 5.08 21.78 18.12
CA LYS A 166 5.31 23.14 17.63
C LYS A 166 4.31 24.16 18.19
N ASN A 167 3.09 23.72 18.49
CA ASN A 167 2.04 24.54 19.09
C ASN A 167 2.21 24.73 20.60
N GLN A 168 3.00 23.90 21.28
CA GLN A 168 3.40 24.14 22.67
C GLN A 168 4.53 25.17 22.68
N LEU A 169 4.19 26.45 22.55
CA LEU A 169 5.01 27.49 23.17
C LEU A 169 5.02 27.18 24.66
N ASP A 170 6.18 26.91 25.25
CA ASP A 170 6.30 26.67 26.69
C ASP A 170 5.68 27.88 27.42
N PRO A 171 4.47 27.75 28.00
CA PRO A 171 3.82 28.88 28.68
C PRO A 171 4.67 29.34 29.85
N HIS A 172 5.42 28.42 30.46
CA HIS A 172 6.33 28.69 31.54
C HIS A 172 7.58 29.48 31.08
N PHE A 173 8.04 29.35 29.82
CA PHE A 173 9.04 30.28 29.28
C PHE A 173 8.49 31.71 29.20
N LEU A 174 7.25 31.90 28.75
CA LEU A 174 6.62 33.23 28.74
C LEU A 174 6.53 33.82 30.15
N PHE A 175 5.95 33.07 31.08
CA PHE A 175 5.73 33.53 32.45
C PHE A 175 7.05 33.83 33.17
N ASN A 176 8.07 32.97 33.03
CA ASN A 176 9.39 33.26 33.60
C ASN A 176 10.02 34.51 32.96
N SER A 177 9.90 34.68 31.64
CA SER A 177 10.45 35.87 30.98
C SER A 177 9.76 37.14 31.45
N LEU A 178 8.45 37.10 31.71
CA LEU A 178 7.72 38.24 32.27
C LEU A 178 8.17 38.55 33.70
N ASN A 179 8.40 37.54 34.55
CA ASN A 179 8.89 37.75 35.91
C ASN A 179 10.28 38.40 35.95
N VAL A 180 11.20 37.95 35.08
CA VAL A 180 12.52 38.57 34.92
C VAL A 180 12.38 40.01 34.45
N LEU A 181 11.50 40.27 33.47
CA LEU A 181 11.22 41.62 33.00
C LEU A 181 10.71 42.53 34.13
N THR A 182 9.78 42.07 34.95
CA THR A 182 9.27 42.83 36.10
C THR A 182 10.40 43.23 37.06
N SER A 183 11.34 42.32 37.31
CA SER A 183 12.50 42.60 38.17
C SER A 183 13.44 43.63 37.54
N LEU A 184 13.72 43.50 36.24
CA LEU A 184 14.57 44.42 35.50
C LEU A 184 13.98 45.84 35.41
N ILE A 185 12.66 45.99 35.35
CA ILE A 185 12.01 47.32 35.29
C ILE A 185 12.37 48.16 36.53
N GLU A 186 12.49 47.52 37.70
CA GLU A 186 12.84 48.20 38.95
C GLU A 186 14.35 48.41 39.11
N GLU A 187 15.16 47.44 38.67
CA GLU A 187 16.62 47.44 38.88
C GLU A 187 17.41 48.19 37.79
N ASP A 188 17.12 47.94 36.52
CA ASP A 188 17.78 48.55 35.36
C ASP A 188 16.78 48.71 34.18
N PRO A 189 16.11 49.87 34.08
CA PRO A 189 15.12 50.13 33.03
C PRO A 189 15.66 50.00 31.60
N ASP A 190 16.93 50.32 31.38
CA ASP A 190 17.56 50.21 30.05
C ASP A 190 17.74 48.73 29.66
N GLN A 191 18.10 47.88 30.61
CA GLN A 191 18.14 46.43 30.41
C GLN A 191 16.75 45.83 30.24
N ALA A 192 15.74 46.30 30.97
CA ALA A 192 14.35 45.89 30.78
C ALA A 192 13.86 46.13 29.34
N GLN A 193 14.22 47.28 28.75
CA GLN A 193 13.87 47.60 27.36
C GLN A 193 14.56 46.67 26.36
N LYS A 194 15.85 46.37 26.57
CA LYS A 194 16.62 45.41 25.76
C LYS A 194 16.10 43.98 25.89
N PHE A 195 15.69 43.59 27.11
CA PHE A 195 15.08 42.30 27.40
C PHE A 195 13.75 42.15 26.65
N THR A 196 12.86 43.13 26.77
CA THR A 196 11.56 43.16 26.07
C THR A 196 11.73 43.05 24.56
N THR A 197 12.70 43.78 24.00
CA THR A 197 12.99 43.74 22.55
C THR A 197 13.48 42.36 22.12
N SER A 198 14.40 41.75 22.88
CA SER A 198 14.90 40.41 22.61
C SER A 198 13.79 39.35 22.73
N LEU A 199 12.92 39.48 23.73
CA LEU A 199 11.76 38.61 23.95
C LEU A 199 10.79 38.70 22.78
N SER A 200 10.47 39.92 22.31
CA SER A 200 9.62 40.13 21.13
C SER A 200 10.20 39.47 19.88
N LYS A 201 11.52 39.56 19.67
CA LYS A 201 12.20 38.92 18.53
C LYS A 201 12.14 37.40 18.60
N VAL A 202 12.35 36.81 19.78
CA VAL A 202 12.22 35.35 19.98
C VAL A 202 10.80 34.90 19.67
N TYR A 203 9.80 35.55 20.26
CA TYR A 203 8.39 35.20 20.01
C TYR A 203 7.99 35.37 18.55
N ARG A 204 8.42 36.46 17.92
CA ARG A 204 8.16 36.70 16.50
C ARG A 204 8.75 35.57 15.64
N TYR A 205 9.98 35.17 15.89
CA TYR A 205 10.60 34.06 15.16
C TYR A 205 9.83 32.75 15.34
N VAL A 206 9.45 32.40 16.58
CA VAL A 206 8.67 31.17 16.83
C VAL A 206 7.34 31.20 16.06
N LEU A 207 6.66 32.34 16.01
CA LEU A 207 5.42 32.52 15.27
C LEU A 207 5.61 32.53 13.74
N GLU A 208 6.67 33.16 13.24
CA GLU A 208 6.95 33.26 11.80
C GLU A 208 7.44 31.94 11.20
N GLN A 209 8.32 31.23 11.91
CA GLN A 209 8.82 29.92 11.47
C GLN A 209 7.84 28.78 11.79
N LYS A 210 6.69 29.09 12.41
CA LYS A 210 5.63 28.13 12.76
C LYS A 210 5.09 27.35 11.57
N ASN A 211 5.09 27.92 10.36
CA ASN A 211 4.56 27.26 9.17
C ASN A 211 5.63 26.85 8.17
N LYS A 212 6.92 26.99 8.52
CA LYS A 212 8.02 26.51 7.68
C LYS A 212 8.44 25.10 8.09
N ASP A 213 8.64 24.24 7.09
CA ASP A 213 9.19 22.89 7.28
C ASP A 213 10.69 22.93 7.56
N LEU A 214 11.40 23.85 6.89
CA LEU A 214 12.85 24.01 6.95
C LEU A 214 13.23 25.49 6.89
N VAL A 215 14.23 25.86 7.67
CA VAL A 215 14.91 27.17 7.68
C VAL A 215 16.38 26.98 7.34
N THR A 216 17.08 28.03 6.92
CA THR A 216 18.54 27.92 6.76
C THR A 216 19.20 27.79 8.12
N VAL A 217 20.34 27.10 8.18
CA VAL A 217 21.11 27.01 9.43
C VAL A 217 21.51 28.41 9.92
N ASP A 218 21.79 29.36 9.03
CA ASP A 218 22.10 30.74 9.42
C ASP A 218 20.91 31.49 10.03
N GLU A 219 19.69 31.25 9.55
CA GLU A 219 18.46 31.78 10.17
C GLU A 219 18.31 31.24 11.60
N GLU A 220 18.53 29.94 11.80
CA GLU A 220 18.44 29.28 13.10
C GLU A 220 19.58 29.73 14.05
N LEU A 221 20.81 29.90 13.57
CA LEU A 221 21.93 30.45 14.36
C LEU A 221 21.67 31.89 14.81
N ASN A 222 21.07 32.73 13.96
CA ASN A 222 20.68 34.09 14.34
C ASN A 222 19.59 34.11 15.41
N PHE A 223 18.63 33.19 15.32
CA PHE A 223 17.63 33.00 16.35
C PHE A 223 18.28 32.53 17.66
N ALA A 224 19.14 31.51 17.63
CA ALA A 224 19.85 30.99 18.79
C ALA A 224 20.66 32.08 19.51
N ARG A 225 21.33 32.98 18.76
CA ARG A 225 22.01 34.16 19.34
C ARG A 225 21.07 35.10 20.08
N THR A 226 19.89 35.35 19.54
CA THR A 226 18.88 36.21 20.17
C THR A 226 18.33 35.54 21.43
N TYR A 227 18.09 34.23 21.39
CA TYR A 227 17.65 33.44 22.53
C TYR A 227 18.69 33.38 23.65
N VAL A 228 19.96 33.11 23.31
CA VAL A 228 21.08 33.13 24.26
C VAL A 228 21.27 34.50 24.91
N ARG A 229 21.02 35.60 24.17
CA ARG A 229 21.06 36.94 24.76
C ARG A 229 20.04 37.11 25.89
N LEU A 230 18.83 36.57 25.73
CA LEU A 230 17.84 36.53 26.82
C LEU A 230 18.33 35.70 28.01
N LEU A 231 18.92 34.52 27.75
CA LEU A 231 19.45 33.67 28.81
C LEU A 231 20.60 34.35 29.56
N LYS A 232 21.51 35.05 28.87
CA LYS A 232 22.56 35.84 29.52
C LYS A 232 22.03 36.98 30.38
N MET A 233 20.94 37.65 29.97
CA MET A 233 20.31 38.66 30.83
C MET A 233 19.64 38.06 32.08
N ARG A 234 19.33 36.76 32.06
CA ARG A 234 18.72 36.05 33.21
C ARG A 234 19.74 35.41 34.14
N PHE A 235 20.80 34.84 33.59
CA PHE A 235 21.79 34.05 34.32
C PHE A 235 23.15 34.75 34.45
N GLU A 236 23.29 35.92 33.84
CA GLU A 236 24.48 36.76 33.85
C GLU A 236 25.73 35.95 33.50
N ASP A 237 26.75 35.98 34.37
CA ASP A 237 28.03 35.30 34.17
C ASP A 237 27.98 33.80 34.49
N SER A 238 26.82 33.26 34.88
CA SER A 238 26.68 31.83 35.21
C SER A 238 26.70 30.92 33.98
N ILE A 239 26.58 31.47 32.76
CA ILE A 239 26.54 30.68 31.52
C ILE A 239 27.35 31.33 30.40
N VAL A 240 28.27 30.54 29.82
CA VAL A 240 29.05 30.91 28.65
C VAL A 240 28.55 30.12 27.44
N PHE A 241 28.31 30.83 26.34
CA PHE A 241 27.85 30.24 25.08
C PHE A 241 28.82 30.60 23.96
N GLU A 242 29.20 29.60 23.16
CA GLU A 242 29.94 29.78 21.92
C GLU A 242 29.06 29.34 20.76
N ILE A 243 28.71 30.30 19.89
CA ILE A 243 27.88 30.04 18.70
C ILE A 243 28.70 30.46 17.48
N PRO A 244 28.89 29.56 16.48
CA PRO A 244 29.56 29.90 15.23
C PRO A 244 28.87 31.07 14.52
N GLU A 245 29.65 31.95 13.89
CA GLU A 245 29.11 33.14 13.23
C GLU A 245 28.20 32.77 12.03
N LYS A 246 28.60 31.75 11.27
CA LYS A 246 27.91 31.23 10.09
C LYS A 246 27.98 29.71 10.02
N CYS A 247 27.08 29.12 9.26
CA CYS A 247 27.16 27.71 8.91
C CYS A 247 28.41 27.42 8.06
N SER A 248 29.11 26.32 8.37
CA SER A 248 30.24 25.84 7.56
C SER A 248 29.80 25.24 6.22
N VAL A 249 28.51 24.91 6.08
CA VAL A 249 27.91 24.33 4.86
C VAL A 249 26.92 25.33 4.27
N PRO A 250 27.20 25.90 3.09
CA PRO A 250 26.27 26.80 2.40
C PRO A 250 24.93 26.12 2.11
N ASP A 251 23.84 26.88 2.24
CA ASP A 251 22.47 26.43 1.96
C ASP A 251 21.96 25.23 2.77
N ALA A 252 22.69 24.83 3.84
CA ALA A 252 22.23 23.81 4.76
C ALA A 252 20.90 24.24 5.39
N LYS A 253 19.97 23.31 5.44
CA LYS A 253 18.65 23.50 6.02
C LYS A 253 18.46 22.64 7.25
N ILE A 254 17.77 23.19 8.24
CA ILE A 254 17.46 22.53 9.49
C ILE A 254 15.99 22.75 9.84
N VAL A 255 15.45 21.86 10.67
CA VAL A 255 14.12 22.04 11.26
C VAL A 255 14.18 23.25 12.19
N PRO A 256 13.24 24.22 12.07
CA PRO A 256 13.24 25.38 12.94
C PRO A 256 13.06 24.98 14.40
N LEU A 257 13.65 25.76 15.30
CA LEU A 257 13.59 25.58 16.76
C LEU A 257 14.31 24.32 17.29
N SER A 258 15.29 23.80 16.55
CA SER A 258 16.00 22.56 16.92
C SER A 258 17.40 22.77 17.52
N LEU A 259 17.96 23.98 17.43
CA LEU A 259 19.27 24.32 18.03
C LEU A 259 19.19 24.83 19.47
N GLN A 260 17.99 25.15 19.97
CA GLN A 260 17.73 25.66 21.32
C GLN A 260 17.43 24.52 22.29
#